data_AF-A0A2B4SN43-F1
#
_entry.id   AF-A0A2B4SN43-F1
#
_cell.length_a   1.000
_cell.length_b   1.000
_cell.length_c   1.000
_cell.angle_alpha   90.00
_cell.angle_beta   90.00
_cell.angle_gamma   90.00
#
_symmetry.space_group_name_H-M   'P 1'
#
loop_
_entity.id
_entity.type
_entity.pdbx_description
1 polymer ?
#
loop_
_entity_poly.entity_id
_entity_poly.type
_entity_poly.pdbx_seq_one_letter_code
_entity_poly.pdbx_strand_id
1 'polypeptide(L)'
;MVRYSKLSFRTLVRRYGCDLAYTPMIVSDSFVKSVKARDMEFTTNPADRPLIVQFAASNPKDFADAAEIIAPFSDGVDLNCGCPQRWAMQEGYGAKLIRTPGLIKDIVRQTVARVPGFPVSIKIRIHDDLRCNGCQRNFEQSSNVCRVSLNSSAMCHRLDRRVFSELKSLPAVLEYLRVNYNI
;
A
#
# COMPACT_ATOMS: atom_id res chain seq x y z
N MET A 1 4.68 -8.41 -6.55
CA MET A 1 5.19 -9.73 -6.15
C MET A 1 6.68 -9.59 -5.84
N VAL A 2 7.15 -10.04 -4.67
CA VAL A 2 8.56 -9.89 -4.29
C VAL A 2 9.46 -10.64 -5.29
N ARG A 3 10.56 -10.00 -5.74
CA ARG A 3 11.49 -10.48 -6.80
C ARG A 3 10.93 -10.62 -8.22
N TYR A 4 9.65 -10.94 -8.40
CA TYR A 4 9.06 -11.16 -9.73
C TYR A 4 8.70 -9.87 -10.46
N SER A 5 7.95 -8.97 -9.83
CA SER A 5 7.40 -7.79 -10.54
C SER A 5 8.40 -6.64 -10.70
N LYS A 6 9.68 -6.96 -10.96
CA LYS A 6 10.72 -6.00 -11.36
C LYS A 6 10.45 -5.47 -12.77
N LEU A 7 11.20 -4.43 -13.18
CA LEU A 7 10.96 -3.70 -14.43
C LEU A 7 10.86 -4.60 -15.66
N SER A 8 11.72 -5.62 -15.80
CA SER A 8 11.69 -6.55 -16.93
C SER A 8 10.35 -7.27 -17.05
N PHE A 9 9.81 -7.78 -15.94
CA PHE A 9 8.50 -8.43 -15.88
C PHE A 9 7.37 -7.43 -16.18
N ARG A 10 7.41 -6.24 -15.57
CA ARG A 10 6.39 -5.21 -15.81
C ARG A 10 6.36 -4.78 -17.27
N THR A 11 7.53 -4.59 -17.88
CA THR A 11 7.67 -4.27 -19.30
C THR A 11 7.08 -5.37 -20.19
N LEU A 12 7.31 -6.65 -19.85
CA LEU A 12 6.73 -7.77 -20.58
C LEU A 12 5.20 -7.76 -20.51
N VAL A 13 4.62 -7.72 -19.31
CA VAL A 13 3.15 -7.80 -19.16
C VAL A 13 2.42 -6.59 -19.74
N ARG A 14 3.08 -5.42 -19.82
CA ARG A 14 2.53 -4.25 -20.53
C ARG A 14 2.33 -4.50 -22.02
N ARG A 15 3.20 -5.29 -22.67
CA ARG A 15 3.01 -5.69 -24.08
C ARG A 15 1.76 -6.53 -24.30
N TYR A 16 1.24 -7.14 -23.23
CA TYR A 16 0.00 -7.91 -23.23
C TYR A 16 -1.21 -7.11 -22.71
N GLY A 17 -1.11 -5.77 -22.67
CA GLY A 17 -2.23 -4.91 -22.30
C GLY A 17 -2.44 -4.75 -20.78
N CYS A 18 -1.38 -4.87 -19.97
CA CYS A 18 -1.48 -4.58 -18.54
C CYS A 18 -1.68 -3.07 -18.29
N ASP A 19 -2.86 -2.69 -17.80
CA ASP A 19 -3.23 -1.29 -17.56
C ASP A 19 -2.46 -0.64 -16.41
N LEU A 20 -2.18 -1.39 -15.35
CA LEU A 20 -1.58 -0.88 -14.11
C LEU A 20 -0.59 -1.89 -13.53
N ALA A 21 0.63 -1.45 -13.25
CA ALA A 21 1.66 -2.30 -12.66
C ALA A 21 2.04 -1.85 -11.25
N TYR A 22 2.47 -2.81 -10.43
CA TYR A 22 3.00 -2.58 -9.09
C TYR A 22 4.43 -3.09 -8.99
N THR A 23 5.27 -2.38 -8.25
CA THR A 23 6.62 -2.85 -7.91
C THR A 23 6.57 -4.11 -7.02
N PRO A 24 7.72 -4.79 -6.81
CA PRO A 24 7.89 -5.62 -5.62
C PRO A 24 7.60 -4.80 -4.36
N MET A 25 7.31 -5.49 -3.25
CA MET A 25 7.22 -4.82 -1.95
C MET A 25 8.62 -4.37 -1.53
N ILE A 26 8.82 -3.06 -1.34
CA ILE A 26 10.10 -2.44 -0.96
C ILE A 26 10.02 -2.01 0.51
N VAL A 27 11.08 -2.20 1.29
CA VAL A 27 11.11 -1.72 2.68
C VAL A 27 11.43 -0.23 2.70
N SER A 28 10.52 0.61 3.19
CA SER A 28 10.66 2.08 3.14
C SER A 28 11.89 2.58 3.87
N ASP A 29 12.20 2.01 5.05
CA ASP A 29 13.34 2.41 5.88
C ASP A 29 14.67 2.31 5.12
N SER A 30 14.91 1.14 4.51
CA SER A 30 16.12 0.90 3.71
C SER A 30 16.18 1.78 2.46
N PHE A 31 15.03 1.96 1.81
CA PHE A 31 14.89 2.77 0.60
C PHE A 31 15.23 4.26 0.83
N VAL A 32 14.82 4.81 1.97
CA VAL A 32 15.10 6.20 2.34
C VAL A 32 16.57 6.36 2.76
N LYS A 33 17.09 5.45 3.59
CA LYS A 33 18.43 5.57 4.17
C LYS A 33 19.58 5.28 3.20
N SER A 34 19.36 4.42 2.20
CA SER A 34 20.45 3.92 1.35
C SER A 34 20.13 4.05 -0.13
N VAL A 35 20.93 4.87 -0.84
CA VAL A 35 20.89 4.97 -2.31
C VAL A 35 21.12 3.61 -2.95
N LYS A 36 22.11 2.85 -2.44
CA LYS A 36 22.42 1.50 -2.93
C LYS A 36 21.24 0.54 -2.81
N ALA A 37 20.53 0.55 -1.67
CA ALA A 37 19.36 -0.30 -1.50
C ALA A 37 18.22 0.12 -2.44
N ARG A 38 18.02 1.44 -2.58
CA ARG A 38 17.04 2.01 -3.51
C ARG A 38 17.29 1.58 -4.96
N ASP A 39 18.52 1.68 -5.44
CA ASP A 39 18.88 1.33 -6.83
C ASP A 39 18.74 -0.18 -7.09
N MET A 40 18.90 -1.03 -6.07
CA MET A 40 18.74 -2.48 -6.18
C MET A 40 17.26 -2.92 -6.22
N GLU A 41 16.40 -2.22 -5.46
CA GLU A 41 14.99 -2.58 -5.28
C GLU A 41 14.07 -1.88 -6.29
N PHE A 42 14.41 -0.66 -6.70
CA PHE A 42 13.60 0.15 -7.61
C PHE A 42 14.34 0.48 -8.90
N THR A 43 13.70 0.13 -10.01
CA THR A 43 14.07 0.53 -11.36
C THR A 43 12.78 0.78 -12.15
N THR A 44 12.80 1.78 -13.03
CA THR A 44 11.68 2.13 -13.92
C THR A 44 12.20 2.66 -15.26
N ASN A 45 11.30 2.88 -16.22
CA ASN A 45 11.58 3.57 -17.48
C ASN A 45 10.33 4.37 -17.93
N PRO A 46 10.43 5.25 -18.94
CA PRO A 46 9.30 6.07 -19.38
C PRO A 46 8.06 5.29 -19.85
N ALA A 47 8.24 4.05 -20.33
CA ALA A 47 7.15 3.18 -20.79
C ALA A 47 6.52 2.37 -19.65
N ASP A 48 7.09 2.39 -18.44
CA ASP A 48 6.58 1.65 -17.29
C ASP A 48 5.59 2.51 -16.50
N ARG A 49 4.57 3.05 -17.18
CA ARG A 49 3.50 3.84 -16.56
C ARG A 49 2.13 3.39 -17.10
N PRO A 50 1.06 3.42 -16.28
CA PRO A 50 1.04 3.87 -14.89
C PRO A 50 1.62 2.85 -13.90
N LEU A 51 2.40 3.32 -12.92
CA LEU A 51 3.14 2.50 -11.95
C LEU A 51 2.84 2.93 -10.52
N ILE A 52 2.53 1.94 -9.67
CA ILE A 52 2.37 2.14 -8.23
C ILE A 52 3.53 1.48 -7.49
N VAL A 53 4.18 2.22 -6.60
CA VAL A 53 5.27 1.69 -5.78
C VAL A 53 4.74 1.21 -4.45
N GLN A 54 4.88 -0.08 -4.18
CA GLN A 54 4.40 -0.68 -2.95
C GLN A 54 5.50 -0.72 -1.89
N PHE A 55 5.26 -0.08 -0.74
CA PHE A 55 6.17 -0.11 0.40
C PHE A 55 5.64 -0.95 1.56
N ALA A 56 6.56 -1.59 2.28
CA ALA A 56 6.40 -2.03 3.65
C ALA A 56 6.97 -0.93 4.56
N ALA A 57 6.13 -0.41 5.46
CA ALA A 57 6.49 0.65 6.39
C ALA A 57 5.80 0.46 7.73
N SER A 58 6.49 0.79 8.81
CA SER A 58 5.99 0.77 10.19
C SER A 58 6.11 2.16 10.87
N ASN A 59 6.58 3.15 10.12
CA ASN A 59 6.82 4.52 10.56
C ASN A 59 6.20 5.51 9.53
N PRO A 60 5.34 6.44 9.96
CA PRO A 60 4.78 7.49 9.09
C PRO A 60 5.82 8.31 8.34
N LYS A 61 6.94 8.65 8.99
CA LYS A 61 8.00 9.45 8.38
C LYS A 61 8.65 8.73 7.21
N ASP A 62 9.03 7.47 7.38
CA ASP A 62 9.77 6.73 6.35
C ASP A 62 8.89 6.45 5.13
N PHE A 63 7.60 6.17 5.31
CA PHE A 63 6.68 5.99 4.18
C PHE A 63 6.47 7.31 3.41
N ALA A 64 6.34 8.44 4.11
CA ALA A 64 6.17 9.73 3.48
C ALA A 64 7.45 10.23 2.78
N ASP A 65 8.62 10.03 3.38
CA ASP A 65 9.91 10.33 2.74
C ASP A 65 10.11 9.46 1.49
N ALA A 66 9.77 8.17 1.56
CA ALA A 66 9.82 7.28 0.40
C ALA A 66 8.86 7.72 -0.71
N ALA A 67 7.66 8.21 -0.36
CA ALA A 67 6.69 8.74 -1.30
C ALA A 67 7.20 10.01 -2.01
N GLU A 68 7.83 10.94 -1.28
CA GLU A 68 8.45 12.14 -1.87
C GLU A 68 9.55 11.77 -2.88
N ILE A 69 10.44 10.83 -2.51
CA ILE A 69 11.53 10.37 -3.38
C ILE A 69 10.99 9.74 -4.67
N ILE A 70 9.87 9.01 -4.60
CA ILE A 70 9.37 8.22 -5.72
C ILE A 70 8.36 8.93 -6.60
N ALA A 71 7.73 10.00 -6.11
CA ALA A 71 6.69 10.73 -6.84
C ALA A 71 7.07 11.15 -8.28
N PRO A 72 8.31 11.58 -8.58
CA PRO A 72 8.71 11.89 -9.96
C PRO A 72 8.75 10.66 -10.88
N PHE A 73 8.87 9.46 -10.33
CA PHE A 73 9.15 8.22 -11.05
C PHE A 73 7.95 7.25 -11.09
N SER A 74 6.85 7.57 -10.41
CA SER A 74 5.66 6.74 -10.35
C SER A 74 4.36 7.57 -10.34
N ASP A 75 3.22 6.89 -10.41
CA ASP A 75 1.87 7.49 -10.47
C ASP A 75 1.12 7.35 -9.13
N GLY A 76 1.76 6.74 -8.13
CA GLY A 76 1.23 6.60 -6.79
C GLY A 76 2.06 5.67 -5.91
N VAL A 77 1.64 5.54 -4.65
CA VAL A 77 2.21 4.62 -3.67
C VAL A 77 1.13 3.72 -3.03
N ASP A 78 1.55 2.55 -2.59
CA ASP A 78 0.71 1.55 -1.92
C ASP A 78 1.36 1.07 -0.62
N LEU A 79 0.63 1.12 0.48
CA LEU A 79 1.08 0.56 1.76
C LEU A 79 0.70 -0.92 1.84
N ASN A 80 1.69 -1.79 2.05
CA ASN A 80 1.44 -3.21 2.26
C ASN A 80 1.01 -3.49 3.71
N CYS A 81 -0.28 -3.74 3.90
CA CYS A 81 -0.88 -4.17 5.17
C CYS A 81 -1.35 -5.63 5.13
N GLY A 82 -0.82 -6.46 4.22
CA GLY A 82 -1.37 -7.80 3.95
C GLY A 82 -0.35 -8.93 3.86
N CYS A 83 0.94 -8.66 3.99
CA CYS A 83 1.99 -9.69 3.97
C CYS A 83 1.96 -10.52 5.26
N PRO A 84 1.72 -11.85 5.20
CA PRO A 84 1.71 -12.71 6.38
C PRO A 84 3.10 -13.30 6.69
N GLN A 85 4.15 -12.89 5.97
CA GLN A 85 5.49 -13.43 6.18
C GLN A 85 5.99 -13.09 7.59
N ARG A 86 6.47 -14.10 8.32
CA ARG A 86 6.85 -13.97 9.74
C ARG A 86 7.86 -12.85 9.98
N TRP A 87 8.89 -12.76 9.13
CA TRP A 87 9.89 -11.69 9.22
C TRP A 87 9.25 -10.30 9.09
N ALA A 88 8.31 -10.11 8.17
CA ALA A 88 7.66 -8.82 7.96
C ALA A 88 6.78 -8.45 9.16
N MET A 89 6.08 -9.43 9.74
CA MET A 89 5.28 -9.21 10.95
C MET A 89 6.14 -8.93 12.18
N GLN A 90 7.31 -9.56 12.32
CA GLN A 90 8.25 -9.28 13.42
C GLN A 90 8.69 -7.81 13.39
N GLU A 91 9.06 -7.31 12.21
CA GLU A 91 9.49 -5.92 11.98
C GLU A 91 8.36 -4.87 12.03
N GLY A 92 7.10 -5.28 12.20
CA GLY A 92 5.97 -4.34 12.29
C GLY A 92 5.25 -4.04 10.97
N TYR A 93 5.59 -4.72 9.88
CA TYR A 93 5.00 -4.52 8.55
C TYR A 93 3.84 -5.48 8.26
N GLY A 94 3.24 -5.31 7.07
CA GLY A 94 2.36 -6.31 6.50
C GLY A 94 1.09 -6.52 7.31
N ALA A 95 0.67 -7.77 7.47
CA ALA A 95 -0.59 -8.12 8.12
C ALA A 95 -0.68 -7.67 9.60
N LYS A 96 0.44 -7.40 10.26
CA LYS A 96 0.46 -6.86 11.63
C LYS A 96 -0.17 -5.47 11.71
N LEU A 97 -0.03 -4.65 10.67
CA LEU A 97 -0.54 -3.28 10.62
C LEU A 97 -2.08 -3.21 10.76
N ILE A 98 -2.79 -4.26 10.35
CA ILE A 98 -4.26 -4.33 10.46
C ILE A 98 -4.71 -4.21 11.93
N ARG A 99 -3.87 -4.63 12.88
CA ARG A 99 -4.15 -4.51 14.33
C ARG A 99 -3.86 -3.12 14.89
N THR A 100 -3.24 -2.23 14.10
CA THR A 100 -2.88 -0.87 14.50
C THR A 100 -3.43 0.16 13.50
N PRO A 101 -4.77 0.29 13.37
CA PRO A 101 -5.39 1.19 12.40
C PRO A 101 -5.03 2.67 12.61
N GLY A 102 -4.74 3.07 13.86
CA GLY A 102 -4.23 4.42 14.17
C GLY A 102 -2.90 4.71 13.47
N LEU A 103 -1.98 3.75 13.45
CA LEU A 103 -0.69 3.88 12.75
C LEU A 103 -0.89 3.99 11.23
N ILE A 104 -1.79 3.17 10.66
CA ILE A 104 -2.13 3.25 9.24
C ILE A 104 -2.66 4.65 8.89
N LYS A 105 -3.58 5.19 9.72
CA LYS A 105 -4.10 6.56 9.57
C LYS A 105 -2.97 7.58 9.57
N ASP A 106 -2.05 7.49 10.52
CA ASP A 106 -0.95 8.45 10.62
C ASP A 106 0.01 8.37 9.43
N ILE A 107 0.32 7.15 8.97
CA ILE A 107 1.11 6.92 7.75
C ILE A 107 0.46 7.63 6.56
N VAL A 108 -0.81 7.35 6.28
CA VAL A 108 -1.52 7.94 5.14
C VAL A 108 -1.61 9.45 5.28
N ARG A 109 -2.05 9.95 6.44
CA ARG A 109 -2.24 11.39 6.67
C ARG A 109 -0.95 12.16 6.43
N GLN A 110 0.18 11.66 6.95
CA GLN A 110 1.46 12.30 6.78
C GLN A 110 1.91 12.29 5.32
N THR A 111 1.75 11.18 4.60
CA THR A 111 2.11 11.11 3.17
C THR A 111 1.28 12.04 2.31
N VAL A 112 -0.03 12.09 2.54
CA VAL A 112 -0.94 12.98 1.80
C VAL A 112 -0.59 14.45 2.03
N ALA A 113 -0.23 14.81 3.26
CA ALA A 113 0.20 16.18 3.57
C ALA A 113 1.55 16.53 2.91
N ARG A 114 2.45 15.55 2.78
CA ARG A 114 3.81 15.75 2.23
C ARG A 114 3.87 15.70 0.71
N VAL A 115 2.98 14.94 0.08
CA VAL A 115 2.89 14.84 -1.39
C VAL A 115 1.44 15.08 -1.84
N PRO A 116 0.95 16.34 -1.81
CA PRO A 116 -0.43 16.66 -2.17
C PRO A 116 -0.77 16.21 -3.59
N GLY A 117 -1.95 15.62 -3.76
CA GLY A 117 -2.44 15.13 -5.07
C GLY A 117 -1.81 13.81 -5.54
N PHE A 118 -0.82 13.27 -4.83
CA PHE A 118 -0.22 11.99 -5.17
C PHE A 118 -1.06 10.82 -4.63
N PRO A 119 -1.51 9.88 -5.47
CA PRO A 119 -2.35 8.77 -5.04
C PRO A 119 -1.68 7.88 -3.99
N VAL A 120 -2.40 7.66 -2.87
CA VAL A 120 -2.04 6.70 -1.84
C VAL A 120 -3.10 5.60 -1.78
N SER A 121 -2.64 4.36 -1.79
CA SER A 121 -3.47 3.17 -1.64
C SER A 121 -2.95 2.27 -0.51
N ILE A 122 -3.79 1.35 -0.05
CA ILE A 122 -3.44 0.34 0.94
C ILE A 122 -3.88 -1.03 0.43
N LYS A 123 -2.99 -2.01 0.50
CA LYS A 123 -3.29 -3.41 0.23
C LYS A 123 -3.43 -4.20 1.53
N ILE A 124 -4.63 -4.66 1.83
CA ILE A 124 -4.97 -5.47 3.01
C ILE A 124 -5.23 -6.93 2.64
N ARG A 125 -5.25 -7.79 3.67
CA ARG A 125 -5.78 -9.16 3.60
C ARG A 125 -7.06 -9.21 4.42
N ILE A 126 -8.14 -9.78 3.87
CA ILE A 126 -9.43 -9.92 4.53
C ILE A 126 -9.49 -11.32 5.15
N HIS A 127 -9.92 -11.41 6.40
CA HIS A 127 -10.12 -12.68 7.10
C HIS A 127 -11.62 -12.96 7.27
N ASP A 128 -12.00 -14.23 7.19
CA ASP A 128 -13.38 -14.69 7.36
C ASP A 128 -13.94 -14.46 8.78
N ASP A 129 -13.07 -14.21 9.77
CA ASP A 129 -13.45 -13.89 11.13
C ASP A 129 -12.95 -12.48 11.48
N LEU A 130 -13.81 -11.50 11.20
CA LEU A 130 -13.60 -10.08 11.51
C LEU A 130 -13.53 -9.81 13.03
N ARG A 131 -13.87 -10.80 13.88
CA ARG A 131 -13.93 -10.65 15.35
C ARG A 131 -12.67 -11.13 16.06
N CYS A 132 -11.67 -11.63 15.33
CA CYS A 132 -10.54 -12.30 15.96
C CYS A 132 -9.52 -11.30 16.55
N ASN A 133 -9.86 -10.74 17.70
CA ASN A 133 -9.00 -9.98 18.58
C ASN A 133 -7.96 -10.90 19.24
N GLY A 134 -7.01 -11.44 18.48
CA GLY A 134 -5.85 -12.12 19.09
C GLY A 134 -5.17 -13.23 18.29
N CYS A 135 -5.82 -13.89 17.33
CA CYS A 135 -5.21 -15.08 16.73
C CYS A 135 -4.15 -14.73 15.68
N GLN A 136 -2.86 -14.79 16.06
CA GLN A 136 -1.73 -14.70 15.12
C GLN A 136 -1.69 -15.90 14.15
N ARG A 137 -2.34 -17.01 14.50
CA ARG A 137 -2.17 -18.31 13.81
C ARG A 137 -2.88 -18.43 12.46
N ASN A 138 -3.83 -17.56 12.14
CA ASN A 138 -4.68 -17.75 10.94
C ASN A 138 -4.40 -16.75 9.79
N PHE A 139 -3.49 -15.78 9.97
CA PHE A 139 -3.15 -14.83 8.89
C PHE A 139 -2.47 -15.48 7.68
N GLU A 140 -1.81 -16.63 7.88
CA GLU A 140 -1.17 -17.39 6.80
C GLU A 140 -2.19 -18.03 5.83
N GLN A 141 -3.45 -18.23 6.25
CA GLN A 141 -4.45 -19.02 5.50
C GLN A 141 -5.52 -18.22 4.73
N SER A 142 -5.70 -16.93 5.01
CA SER A 142 -6.72 -16.12 4.32
C SER A 142 -6.26 -15.73 2.90
N SER A 143 -6.91 -16.21 1.84
CA SER A 143 -6.51 -15.92 0.45
C SER A 143 -7.03 -14.58 -0.08
N ASN A 144 -8.00 -13.97 0.61
CA ASN A 144 -8.67 -12.75 0.15
C ASN A 144 -7.81 -11.51 0.36
N VAL A 145 -7.50 -10.80 -0.74
CA VAL A 145 -6.72 -9.56 -0.75
C VAL A 145 -7.59 -8.45 -1.29
N CYS A 146 -7.59 -7.30 -0.62
CA CYS A 146 -8.31 -6.10 -1.07
C CYS A 146 -7.36 -4.91 -1.13
N ARG A 147 -7.64 -3.97 -2.03
CA ARG A 147 -6.95 -2.67 -2.10
C ARG A 147 -7.95 -1.55 -1.91
N VAL A 148 -7.55 -0.56 -1.12
CA VAL A 148 -8.34 0.64 -0.83
C VAL A 148 -7.51 1.84 -1.26
N SER A 149 -8.02 2.61 -2.22
CA SER A 149 -7.41 3.86 -2.66
C SER A 149 -8.02 5.01 -1.88
N LEU A 150 -7.20 5.92 -1.34
CA LEU A 150 -7.64 6.96 -0.42
C LEU A 150 -7.70 8.35 -1.07
N ASN A 151 -6.90 8.59 -2.11
CA ASN A 151 -6.73 9.91 -2.72
C ASN A 151 -6.74 9.92 -4.27
N SER A 152 -7.22 8.87 -4.94
CA SER A 152 -7.32 8.85 -6.41
C SER A 152 -8.76 8.96 -6.91
N SER A 153 -8.94 9.67 -8.01
CA SER A 153 -10.16 9.66 -8.83
C SER A 153 -10.31 8.37 -9.67
N ALA A 154 -9.38 7.40 -9.55
CA ALA A 154 -9.41 6.16 -10.33
C ALA A 154 -8.83 4.93 -9.58
N MET A 155 -9.58 3.82 -9.70
CA MET A 155 -9.25 2.39 -9.49
C MET A 155 -9.31 1.76 -8.07
N CYS A 156 -10.44 1.11 -7.74
CA CYS A 156 -10.63 -0.37 -7.79
C CYS A 156 -12.12 -0.75 -7.54
N HIS A 157 -12.75 -1.50 -8.46
CA HIS A 157 -14.10 -2.05 -8.34
C HIS A 157 -14.10 -3.46 -7.72
N ARG A 158 -14.17 -3.55 -6.39
CA ARG A 158 -14.88 -4.58 -5.58
C ARG A 158 -14.39 -4.51 -4.13
N LEU A 159 -15.08 -3.70 -3.34
CA LEU A 159 -15.16 -3.89 -1.89
C LEU A 159 -16.47 -4.62 -1.60
N ASP A 160 -16.40 -5.71 -0.85
CA ASP A 160 -17.58 -6.22 -0.16
C ASP A 160 -18.15 -5.06 0.70
N ARG A 161 -19.46 -4.82 0.60
CA ARG A 161 -20.16 -3.71 1.28
C ARG A 161 -19.92 -3.71 2.80
N ARG A 162 -19.51 -4.82 3.42
CA ARG A 162 -19.26 -4.93 4.87
C ARG A 162 -17.88 -4.45 5.31
N VAL A 163 -16.81 -4.76 4.57
CA VAL A 163 -15.45 -4.24 4.86
C VAL A 163 -15.39 -2.73 4.65
N PHE A 164 -16.16 -2.23 3.65
CA PHE A 164 -16.40 -0.80 3.48
C PHE A 164 -17.16 -0.18 4.67
N SER A 165 -18.07 -0.93 5.32
CA SER A 165 -18.80 -0.46 6.50
C SER A 165 -17.94 -0.40 7.78
N GLU A 166 -16.94 -1.28 7.92
CA GLU A 166 -16.01 -1.23 9.04
C GLU A 166 -14.90 -0.20 8.85
N LEU A 167 -14.43 0.02 7.62
CA LEU A 167 -13.56 1.17 7.30
C LEU A 167 -14.29 2.51 7.36
N LYS A 168 -15.62 2.53 7.16
CA LYS A 168 -16.49 3.67 7.53
C LYS A 168 -16.53 3.89 9.05
N SER A 169 -16.30 2.89 9.89
CA SER A 169 -16.33 3.09 11.35
C SER A 169 -15.07 3.81 11.88
N LEU A 170 -14.05 4.03 11.01
CA LEU A 170 -12.86 4.80 11.33
C LEU A 170 -13.13 6.31 11.11
N PRO A 171 -13.21 7.13 12.16
CA PRO A 171 -13.63 8.54 12.07
C PRO A 171 -12.78 9.37 11.09
N ALA A 172 -11.51 8.98 10.91
CA ALA A 172 -10.55 9.66 10.04
C ALA A 172 -10.81 9.50 8.53
N VAL A 173 -11.31 8.33 8.13
CA VAL A 173 -11.57 8.02 6.72
C VAL A 173 -12.92 8.62 6.32
N LEU A 174 -13.90 8.62 7.23
CA LEU A 174 -15.18 9.30 7.04
C LEU A 174 -15.05 10.83 6.94
N GLU A 175 -14.25 11.46 7.79
CA GLU A 175 -14.13 12.92 7.81
C GLU A 175 -13.42 13.45 6.56
N TYR A 176 -12.39 12.75 6.08
CA TYR A 176 -11.73 13.07 4.81
C TYR A 176 -12.66 12.90 3.60
N LEU A 177 -13.48 11.85 3.57
CA LEU A 177 -14.44 11.60 2.49
C LEU A 177 -15.64 12.56 2.52
N ARG A 178 -16.14 12.92 3.71
CA ARG A 178 -17.24 13.89 3.90
C ARG A 178 -16.85 15.30 3.46
N VAL A 179 -15.66 15.76 3.85
CA VAL A 179 -15.20 17.13 3.57
C VAL A 179 -14.95 17.37 2.09
N ASN A 180 -14.56 16.34 1.33
CA ASN A 180 -14.08 16.52 -0.04
C ASN A 180 -15.00 15.97 -1.14
N TYR A 181 -15.99 15.12 -0.82
CA TYR A 181 -16.78 14.42 -1.84
C TYR A 181 -18.30 14.38 -1.60
N ASN A 182 -18.82 15.08 -0.59
CA ASN A 182 -20.26 15.25 -0.30
C ASN A 182 -21.06 13.92 -0.27
N ILE A 183 -20.53 12.94 0.48
CA ILE A 183 -21.18 11.66 0.83
C ILE A 183 -21.32 11.55 2.35
#